data_AF-A0A165HYK8-F1
#
_entry.id   AF-A0A165HYK8-F1
#
_cell.length_a   1.000
_cell.length_b   1.000
_cell.length_c   1.000
_cell.angle_alpha   90.00
_cell.angle_beta   90.00
_cell.angle_gamma   90.00
#
_symmetry.space_group_name_H-M   'P 1'
#
loop_
_entity.id
_entity.type
_entity.pdbx_description
1 polymer ?
#
loop_
_entity_poly.entity_id
_entity_poly.type
_entity_poly.pdbx_seq_one_letter_code
_entity_poly.pdbx_strand_id
1 'polypeptide(L)'
;MSHLQHLRLDTFIRIFKDDMDDLIRALRGLDELNYIQCVRLPTSTDVALLLDALPPLKRISFSACSLSGSLLGRLLLRSIDTLEYLAADGYYALADCFVLSDVQGRVWPRMRELEVGTSVHLAVIRAFPGLTRLSMASDPAYPADILWDQSLMRNVEQLYYCMSGIPDVTRRGDAQRVVPHLCLNIALDPEADDPSNDFYAVMRCFSLRSLRSLCLEAWSSSAAFSAVLGTLPTLLEGCLSLCYFGLRGDEQQKVDPYHIISSILSSTSKARRLKFVNLDVKAIWTYSDSATDILVRAHLTRVIPASFADNENLHVLQIADPGTAAYSWKRQQSVRGGEVGEAVAFATVHDTSGLPWSLSDIAVLIDAYDT
;
A
#
# COMPACT_ATOMS: atom_id res chain seq x y z
N MET A 1 30.44 8.82 18.12
CA MET A 1 29.60 8.28 17.03
C MET A 1 28.12 8.33 17.46
N SER A 2 27.54 9.52 17.67
CA SER A 2 26.26 9.66 18.42
C SER A 2 25.04 10.06 17.59
N HIS A 3 25.08 9.93 16.26
CA HIS A 3 23.98 10.35 15.37
C HIS A 3 23.25 9.20 14.68
N LEU A 4 23.37 7.97 15.20
CA LEU A 4 22.70 6.83 14.58
C LEU A 4 21.20 6.89 14.87
N GLN A 5 20.40 7.22 13.85
CA GLN A 5 18.94 7.35 13.97
C GLN A 5 18.19 6.08 13.58
N HIS A 6 18.79 5.24 12.74
CA HIS A 6 18.17 4.05 12.16
C HIS A 6 19.06 2.83 12.31
N LEU A 7 18.49 1.72 12.79
CA LEU A 7 19.23 0.49 13.03
C LEU A 7 18.47 -0.73 12.51
N ARG A 8 19.15 -1.58 11.71
CA ARG A 8 18.66 -2.91 11.33
C ARG A 8 19.27 -3.95 12.26
N LEU A 9 18.47 -4.46 13.20
CA LEU A 9 18.93 -5.27 14.33
C LEU A 9 19.45 -6.65 13.90
N ASP A 10 18.78 -7.32 12.96
CA ASP A 10 19.16 -8.66 12.48
C ASP A 10 20.59 -8.68 11.90
N THR A 11 20.92 -7.66 11.11
CA THR A 11 22.25 -7.52 10.50
C THR A 11 23.29 -7.23 11.56
N PHE A 12 22.95 -6.39 12.55
CA PHE A 12 23.86 -6.00 13.61
C PHE A 12 24.18 -7.17 14.56
N ILE A 13 23.17 -7.94 14.97
CA ILE A 13 23.36 -9.13 15.81
C ILE A 13 24.24 -10.17 15.09
N ARG A 14 24.07 -10.34 13.78
CA ARG A 14 24.88 -11.29 13.01
C ARG A 14 26.37 -10.88 12.97
N ILE A 15 26.65 -9.58 12.90
CA ILE A 15 28.03 -9.05 12.83
C ILE A 15 28.72 -9.16 14.20
N PHE A 16 28.03 -8.79 15.27
CA PHE A 16 28.60 -8.69 16.63
C PHE A 16 28.24 -9.87 17.53
N LYS A 17 27.93 -11.03 16.95
CA LYS A 17 27.47 -12.22 17.68
C LYS A 17 28.42 -12.66 18.80
N ASP A 18 29.72 -12.40 18.65
CA ASP A 18 30.77 -12.78 19.58
C ASP A 18 31.09 -11.67 20.61
N ASP A 19 30.55 -10.45 20.41
CA ASP A 19 30.82 -9.24 21.21
C ASP A 19 29.51 -8.58 21.73
N MET A 20 28.54 -9.41 22.15
CA MET A 20 27.19 -8.94 22.50
C MET A 20 27.14 -7.95 23.67
N ASP A 21 28.03 -8.07 24.66
CA ASP A 21 28.08 -7.16 25.81
C ASP A 21 28.52 -5.74 25.42
N ASP A 22 29.49 -5.64 24.51
CA ASP A 22 29.97 -4.36 23.99
C ASP A 22 28.89 -3.73 23.10
N LEU A 23 28.16 -4.54 22.33
CA LEU A 23 26.99 -4.11 21.58
C LEU A 23 25.92 -3.51 22.51
N ILE A 24 25.53 -4.24 23.55
CA ILE A 24 24.53 -3.78 24.52
C ILE A 24 24.97 -2.45 25.16
N ARG A 25 26.25 -2.32 25.51
CA ARG A 25 26.80 -1.07 26.05
C ARG A 25 26.73 0.08 25.06
N ALA A 26 27.03 -0.18 23.78
CA ALA A 26 26.93 0.82 22.72
C ALA A 26 25.48 1.28 22.50
N LEU A 27 24.52 0.36 22.46
CA LEU A 27 23.09 0.67 22.28
C LEU A 27 22.55 1.61 23.36
N ARG A 28 22.98 1.43 24.61
CA ARG A 28 22.60 2.32 25.73
C ARG A 28 23.07 3.76 25.56
N GLY A 29 24.06 4.01 24.71
CA GLY A 29 24.58 5.36 24.42
C GLY A 29 24.02 5.99 23.15
N LEU A 30 23.04 5.36 22.48
CA LEU A 30 22.46 5.86 21.23
C LEU A 30 21.19 6.68 21.48
N ASP A 31 21.32 7.84 22.11
CA ASP A 31 20.18 8.69 22.50
C ASP A 31 19.36 9.23 21.31
N GLU A 32 19.97 9.31 20.12
CA GLU A 32 19.31 9.77 18.89
C GLU A 32 18.62 8.64 18.10
N LEU A 33 18.76 7.38 18.52
CA LEU A 33 18.14 6.24 17.84
C LEU A 33 16.63 6.33 17.95
N ASN A 34 15.95 6.40 16.80
CA ASN A 34 14.50 6.57 16.75
C ASN A 34 13.79 5.52 15.89
N TYR A 35 14.52 4.75 15.08
CA TYR A 35 13.97 3.70 14.24
C TYR A 35 14.76 2.40 14.39
N ILE A 36 14.04 1.32 14.67
CA ILE A 36 14.57 -0.03 14.52
C ILE A 36 13.79 -0.83 13.48
N GLN A 37 14.52 -1.65 12.74
CA GLN A 37 13.95 -2.71 11.91
C GLN A 37 14.55 -4.06 12.30
N CYS A 38 13.71 -5.09 12.41
CA CYS A 38 14.13 -6.42 12.81
C CYS A 38 13.35 -7.51 12.07
N VAL A 39 13.94 -8.10 11.02
CA VAL A 39 13.22 -9.10 10.20
C VAL A 39 13.31 -10.51 10.80
N ARG A 40 14.45 -10.89 11.37
CA ARG A 40 14.64 -12.23 11.95
C ARG A 40 15.68 -12.20 13.05
N LEU A 41 15.35 -12.76 14.20
CA LEU A 41 16.28 -12.91 15.31
C LEU A 41 16.83 -14.33 15.37
N PRO A 42 18.12 -14.51 15.73
CA PRO A 42 18.65 -15.82 16.06
C PRO A 42 17.98 -16.35 17.33
N THR A 43 17.70 -17.65 17.37
CA THR A 43 17.05 -18.33 18.50
C THR A 43 17.94 -18.48 19.75
N SER A 44 19.22 -18.11 19.68
CA SER A 44 20.22 -18.40 20.72
C SER A 44 20.86 -17.16 21.37
N THR A 45 20.36 -15.95 21.11
CA THR A 45 20.97 -14.69 21.58
C THR A 45 20.17 -14.11 22.75
N ASP A 46 20.84 -13.41 23.68
CA ASP A 46 20.22 -12.58 24.75
C ASP A 46 19.48 -11.35 24.19
N VAL A 47 18.50 -11.60 23.33
CA VAL A 47 17.64 -10.61 22.67
C VAL A 47 16.96 -9.70 23.69
N ALA A 48 16.61 -10.24 24.87
CA ALA A 48 15.96 -9.48 25.93
C ALA A 48 16.82 -8.29 26.39
N LEU A 49 18.10 -8.53 26.69
CA LEU A 49 19.03 -7.50 27.14
C LEU A 49 19.30 -6.46 26.05
N LEU A 50 19.33 -6.90 24.80
CA LEU A 50 19.49 -6.03 23.63
C LEU A 50 18.31 -5.08 23.48
N LEU A 51 17.07 -5.59 23.52
CA LEU A 51 15.87 -4.75 23.42
C LEU A 51 15.74 -3.83 24.64
N ASP A 52 16.16 -4.29 25.81
CA ASP A 52 16.15 -3.47 27.02
C ASP A 52 17.20 -2.34 27.02
N ALA A 53 18.23 -2.44 26.16
CA ALA A 53 19.22 -1.39 25.95
C ALA A 53 18.76 -0.27 25.00
N LEU A 54 17.69 -0.49 24.23
CA LEU A 54 17.20 0.50 23.28
C LEU A 54 16.52 1.68 23.98
N PRO A 55 16.73 2.93 23.51
CA PRO A 55 15.99 4.09 24.00
C PRO A 55 14.51 4.01 23.59
N PRO A 56 13.64 4.91 24.11
CA PRO A 56 12.31 5.13 23.53
C PRO A 56 12.39 5.44 22.03
N LEU A 57 11.58 4.75 21.22
CA LEU A 57 11.65 4.84 19.76
C LEU A 57 10.44 5.58 19.18
N LYS A 58 10.63 6.18 18.01
CA LYS A 58 9.53 6.73 17.19
C LYS A 58 8.99 5.73 16.19
N ARG A 59 9.83 4.82 15.70
CA ARG A 59 9.50 3.88 14.65
C ARG A 59 9.99 2.49 15.03
N ILE A 60 9.13 1.50 14.90
CA ILE A 60 9.45 0.10 15.16
C ILE A 60 8.92 -0.74 14.00
N SER A 61 9.77 -1.56 13.40
CA SER A 61 9.38 -2.56 12.39
C SER A 61 9.94 -3.92 12.77
N PHE A 62 9.10 -4.94 12.86
CA PHE A 62 9.53 -6.32 13.11
C PHE A 62 8.71 -7.35 12.36
N SER A 63 9.29 -8.53 12.17
CA SER A 63 8.52 -9.75 11.87
C SER A 63 8.19 -10.47 13.19
N ALA A 64 6.92 -10.79 13.41
CA ALA A 64 6.40 -11.36 14.65
C ALA A 64 6.97 -12.76 14.97
N CYS A 65 7.52 -13.47 13.98
CA CYS A 65 8.21 -14.75 14.20
C CYS A 65 9.51 -14.63 15.01
N SER A 66 9.95 -13.41 15.31
CA SER A 66 11.26 -13.15 15.92
C SER A 66 11.23 -12.76 17.40
N LEU A 67 10.07 -12.39 17.97
CA LEU A 67 9.98 -11.84 19.32
C LEU A 67 8.84 -12.46 20.14
N SER A 68 9.14 -12.84 21.39
CA SER A 68 8.10 -13.17 22.37
C SER A 68 7.28 -11.91 22.70
N GLY A 69 5.96 -12.04 22.86
CA GLY A 69 5.07 -10.91 23.18
C GLY A 69 5.49 -10.09 24.40
N SER A 70 6.02 -10.73 25.45
CA SER A 70 6.48 -10.00 26.65
C SER A 70 7.63 -9.02 26.39
N LEU A 71 8.61 -9.40 25.56
CA LEU A 71 9.75 -8.55 25.19
C LEU A 71 9.30 -7.38 24.30
N LEU A 72 8.44 -7.66 23.33
CA LEU A 72 7.86 -6.63 22.48
C LEU A 72 7.04 -5.64 23.31
N GLY A 73 6.22 -6.13 24.25
CA GLY A 73 5.43 -5.30 25.16
C GLY A 73 6.28 -4.32 25.96
N ARG A 74 7.45 -4.72 26.47
CA ARG A 74 8.36 -3.80 27.20
C ARG A 74 8.90 -2.68 26.32
N LEU A 75 9.36 -3.02 25.11
CA LEU A 75 9.87 -2.03 24.16
C LEU A 75 8.78 -1.05 23.73
N LEU A 76 7.58 -1.59 23.48
CA LEU A 76 6.37 -0.83 23.20
C LEU A 76 6.09 0.15 24.35
N LEU A 77 5.93 -0.32 25.58
CA LEU A 77 5.64 0.54 26.74
C LEU A 77 6.69 1.63 26.96
N ARG A 78 7.98 1.31 26.74
CA ARG A 78 9.05 2.31 26.80
C ARG A 78 8.88 3.43 25.78
N SER A 79 8.26 3.12 24.64
CA SER A 79 8.04 4.03 23.52
C SER A 79 6.65 4.65 23.51
N ILE A 80 5.84 4.49 24.57
CA ILE A 80 4.42 4.89 24.58
C ILE A 80 4.17 6.35 24.18
N ASP A 81 5.03 7.26 24.64
CA ASP A 81 4.90 8.70 24.40
C ASP A 81 5.63 9.17 23.13
N THR A 82 6.39 8.29 22.47
CA THR A 82 7.23 8.63 21.32
C THR A 82 6.85 7.91 20.03
N LEU A 83 6.18 6.76 20.11
CA LEU A 83 5.91 5.91 18.96
C LEU A 83 4.93 6.57 17.98
N GLU A 84 5.37 6.68 16.73
CA GLU A 84 4.67 7.28 15.59
C GLU A 84 4.38 6.25 14.49
N TYR A 85 5.23 5.22 14.34
CA TYR A 85 5.14 4.14 13.34
C TYR A 85 5.39 2.74 13.93
N LEU A 86 4.53 1.78 13.59
CA LEU A 86 4.60 0.40 14.03
C LEU A 86 4.29 -0.54 12.86
N ALA A 87 5.24 -1.40 12.51
CA ALA A 87 5.06 -2.46 11.54
C ALA A 87 5.32 -3.83 12.16
N ALA A 88 4.38 -4.76 11.95
CA ALA A 88 4.43 -6.11 12.50
C ALA A 88 3.97 -7.15 11.47
N ASP A 89 4.90 -7.98 10.99
CA ASP A 89 4.58 -9.07 10.07
C ASP A 89 4.39 -10.40 10.83
N GLY A 90 3.15 -10.73 11.20
CA GLY A 90 2.74 -12.00 11.82
C GLY A 90 1.81 -11.90 13.05
N TYR A 91 1.00 -12.95 13.26
CA TYR A 91 -0.28 -12.90 13.98
C TYR A 91 -0.20 -12.87 15.51
N TYR A 92 0.57 -13.77 16.13
CA TYR A 92 0.38 -14.07 17.56
C TYR A 92 0.99 -13.02 18.51
N ALA A 93 2.22 -12.56 18.23
CA ALA A 93 2.95 -11.75 19.20
C ALA A 93 2.31 -10.37 19.47
N LEU A 94 1.75 -9.71 18.44
CA LEU A 94 1.15 -8.39 18.61
C LEU A 94 -0.21 -8.47 19.31
N ALA A 95 -1.06 -9.42 18.92
CA ALA A 95 -2.35 -9.62 19.57
C ALA A 95 -2.16 -9.95 21.06
N ASP A 96 -1.23 -10.86 21.38
CA ASP A 96 -0.92 -11.23 22.77
C ASP A 96 -0.42 -10.03 23.59
N CYS A 97 0.39 -9.14 23.00
CA CYS A 97 0.81 -7.91 23.68
C CYS A 97 -0.40 -7.06 24.10
N PHE A 98 -1.32 -6.78 23.18
CA PHE A 98 -2.42 -5.86 23.45
C PHE A 98 -3.60 -6.49 24.20
N VAL A 99 -3.67 -7.83 24.25
CA VAL A 99 -4.73 -8.58 24.93
C VAL A 99 -4.32 -9.08 26.32
N LEU A 100 -3.05 -9.46 26.52
CA LEU A 100 -2.60 -10.19 27.72
C LEU A 100 -1.56 -9.44 28.56
N SER A 101 -1.16 -8.22 28.20
CA SER A 101 -0.08 -7.49 28.89
C SER A 101 -0.49 -6.12 29.44
N ASP A 102 0.43 -5.48 30.17
CA ASP A 102 0.33 -4.09 30.70
C ASP A 102 0.09 -3.02 29.61
N VAL A 103 0.19 -3.39 28.33
CA VAL A 103 -0.13 -2.55 27.17
C VAL A 103 -1.65 -2.40 26.98
N GLN A 104 -2.47 -3.32 27.51
CA GLN A 104 -3.92 -3.28 27.33
C GLN A 104 -4.53 -1.98 27.86
N GLY A 105 -5.41 -1.36 27.08
CA GLY A 105 -6.11 -0.13 27.44
C GLY A 105 -5.24 1.13 27.46
N ARG A 106 -3.95 1.02 27.11
CA ARG A 106 -3.08 2.18 26.93
C ARG A 106 -3.41 2.90 25.63
N VAL A 107 -3.34 4.23 25.70
CA VAL A 107 -3.51 5.11 24.55
C VAL A 107 -2.15 5.58 24.11
N TRP A 108 -1.92 5.56 22.80
CA TRP A 108 -0.66 5.92 22.19
C TRP A 108 -0.84 7.23 21.41
N PRO A 109 -0.61 8.39 22.04
CA PRO A 109 -1.09 9.67 21.54
C PRO A 109 -0.39 10.13 20.26
N ARG A 110 0.83 9.65 19.99
CA ARG A 110 1.62 10.03 18.82
C ARG A 110 1.50 9.06 17.66
N MET A 111 0.80 7.94 17.84
CA MET A 111 0.71 6.90 16.83
C MET A 111 -0.04 7.39 15.60
N ARG A 112 0.59 7.30 14.42
CA ARG A 112 0.01 7.72 13.13
C ARG A 112 -0.06 6.61 12.11
N GLU A 113 0.89 5.69 12.12
CA GLU A 113 1.04 4.69 11.06
C GLU A 113 1.15 3.27 11.63
N LEU A 114 0.21 2.40 11.24
CA LEU A 114 0.18 1.00 11.63
C LEU A 114 0.21 0.12 10.37
N GLU A 115 1.19 -0.77 10.30
CA GLU A 115 1.29 -1.79 9.26
C GLU A 115 1.31 -3.18 9.89
N VAL A 116 0.42 -4.05 9.42
CA VAL A 116 0.28 -5.39 9.96
C VAL A 116 0.14 -6.41 8.84
N GLY A 117 1.01 -7.42 8.87
CA GLY A 117 1.06 -8.47 7.85
C GLY A 117 -0.11 -9.46 7.93
N THR A 118 -0.79 -9.54 9.09
CA THR A 118 -1.80 -10.57 9.40
C THR A 118 -3.03 -9.98 10.09
N SER A 119 -4.08 -10.77 10.28
CA SER A 119 -5.33 -10.35 10.92
C SER A 119 -5.10 -9.73 12.30
N VAL A 120 -5.52 -8.48 12.48
CA VAL A 120 -5.36 -7.75 13.75
C VAL A 120 -6.63 -7.76 14.57
N HIS A 121 -6.47 -7.99 15.87
CA HIS A 121 -7.55 -7.82 16.82
C HIS A 121 -7.90 -6.33 16.99
N LEU A 122 -9.19 -5.98 16.94
CA LEU A 122 -9.68 -4.59 17.06
C LEU A 122 -9.10 -3.82 18.25
N ALA A 123 -8.82 -4.52 19.36
CA ALA A 123 -8.22 -3.93 20.55
C ALA A 123 -6.86 -3.25 20.28
N VAL A 124 -6.05 -3.81 19.37
CA VAL A 124 -4.77 -3.21 18.96
C VAL A 124 -5.04 -1.88 18.27
N ILE A 125 -5.95 -1.86 17.30
CA ILE A 125 -6.18 -0.68 16.47
C ILE A 125 -6.82 0.46 17.27
N ARG A 126 -7.72 0.12 18.22
CA ARG A 126 -8.34 1.09 19.14
C ARG A 126 -7.35 1.75 20.11
N ALA A 127 -6.15 1.19 20.30
CA ALA A 127 -5.10 1.82 21.09
C ALA A 127 -4.53 3.09 20.42
N PHE A 128 -4.83 3.31 19.13
CA PHE A 128 -4.24 4.33 18.28
C PHE A 128 -5.32 5.33 17.78
N PRO A 129 -5.86 6.22 18.63
CA PRO A 129 -6.94 7.13 18.23
C PRO A 129 -6.52 8.18 17.18
N GLY A 130 -5.21 8.40 17.02
CA GLY A 130 -4.62 9.34 16.07
C GLY A 130 -4.22 8.74 14.72
N LEU A 131 -4.59 7.49 14.44
CA LEU A 131 -4.13 6.75 13.27
C LEU A 131 -4.58 7.41 11.95
N THR A 132 -3.62 7.73 11.08
CA THR A 132 -3.85 8.31 9.75
C THR A 132 -3.53 7.33 8.63
N ARG A 133 -2.62 6.37 8.86
CA ARG A 133 -2.33 5.27 7.94
C ARG A 133 -2.56 3.92 8.60
N LEU A 134 -3.35 3.08 7.94
CA LEU A 134 -3.57 1.69 8.31
C LEU A 134 -3.27 0.80 7.11
N SER A 135 -2.37 -0.17 7.28
CA SER A 135 -2.07 -1.18 6.27
C SER A 135 -2.28 -2.56 6.86
N MET A 136 -3.17 -3.35 6.27
CA MET A 136 -3.48 -4.72 6.65
C MET A 136 -3.31 -5.63 5.44
N ALA A 137 -2.20 -6.39 5.42
CA ALA A 137 -1.81 -7.19 4.27
C ALA A 137 -2.57 -8.51 4.12
N SER A 138 -3.14 -9.02 5.22
CA SER A 138 -4.03 -10.19 5.23
C SER A 138 -5.45 -9.79 5.61
N ASP A 139 -6.40 -10.65 5.27
CA ASP A 139 -7.80 -10.45 5.62
C ASP A 139 -7.98 -10.42 7.15
N PRO A 140 -8.57 -9.35 7.71
CA PRO A 140 -8.87 -9.33 9.13
C PRO A 140 -9.94 -10.36 9.49
N ALA A 141 -9.88 -10.87 10.72
CA ALA A 141 -10.88 -11.82 11.22
C ALA A 141 -12.30 -11.22 11.31
N TYR A 142 -12.39 -9.88 11.42
CA TYR A 142 -13.65 -9.15 11.57
C TYR A 142 -13.66 -7.93 10.62
N PRO A 143 -13.79 -8.15 9.29
CA PRO A 143 -13.64 -7.09 8.30
C PRO A 143 -14.69 -5.99 8.44
N ALA A 144 -15.94 -6.38 8.69
CA ALA A 144 -17.04 -5.45 8.91
C ALA A 144 -16.81 -4.59 10.18
N ASP A 145 -16.31 -5.18 11.26
CA ASP A 145 -16.12 -4.43 12.50
C ASP A 145 -15.02 -3.37 12.38
N ILE A 146 -13.96 -3.65 11.62
CA ILE A 146 -12.90 -2.67 11.36
C ILE A 146 -13.41 -1.55 10.47
N LEU A 147 -14.02 -1.89 9.33
CA LEU A 147 -14.54 -0.90 8.38
C LEU A 147 -15.65 -0.05 9.00
N TRP A 148 -16.43 -0.59 9.94
CA TRP A 148 -17.54 0.13 10.56
C TRP A 148 -17.19 0.82 11.89
N ASP A 149 -15.99 0.62 12.44
CA ASP A 149 -15.55 1.30 13.65
C ASP A 149 -15.29 2.80 13.39
N GLN A 150 -16.19 3.66 13.86
CA GLN A 150 -16.07 5.10 13.71
C GLN A 150 -14.91 5.70 14.53
N SER A 151 -14.55 5.09 15.66
CA SER A 151 -13.43 5.59 16.47
C SER A 151 -12.10 5.40 15.73
N LEU A 152 -12.01 4.36 14.92
CA LEU A 152 -10.87 4.05 14.07
C LEU A 152 -10.89 4.85 12.77
N MET A 153 -11.91 4.65 11.95
CA MET A 153 -11.93 5.11 10.55
C MET A 153 -12.14 6.62 10.38
N ARG A 154 -12.30 7.37 11.48
CA ARG A 154 -12.52 8.82 11.44
C ARG A 154 -11.31 9.60 10.93
N ASN A 155 -10.10 9.16 11.26
CA ASN A 155 -8.86 9.90 10.96
C ASN A 155 -7.99 9.21 9.90
N VAL A 156 -8.39 8.00 9.45
CA VAL A 156 -7.62 7.23 8.48
C VAL A 156 -7.73 7.88 7.10
N GLU A 157 -6.60 8.39 6.62
CA GLU A 157 -6.46 9.00 5.30
C GLU A 157 -5.94 8.00 4.26
N GLN A 158 -5.14 7.03 4.71
CA GLN A 158 -4.48 6.03 3.88
C GLN A 158 -4.81 4.63 4.39
N LEU A 159 -5.45 3.84 3.55
CA LEU A 159 -5.86 2.47 3.88
C LEU A 159 -5.33 1.50 2.83
N TYR A 160 -4.48 0.56 3.26
CA TYR A 160 -4.21 -0.68 2.52
C TYR A 160 -4.99 -1.81 3.18
N TYR A 161 -5.83 -2.50 2.42
CA TYR A 161 -6.77 -3.48 2.95
C TYR A 161 -6.85 -4.71 2.05
N CYS A 162 -6.59 -5.89 2.60
CA CYS A 162 -6.81 -7.16 1.92
C CYS A 162 -8.26 -7.63 2.05
N MET A 163 -8.84 -8.10 0.95
CA MET A 163 -10.24 -8.44 0.81
C MET A 163 -10.39 -9.90 0.35
N SER A 164 -10.67 -10.84 1.25
CA SER A 164 -11.08 -12.20 0.84
C SER A 164 -12.57 -12.50 0.97
N GLY A 165 -13.39 -11.54 1.40
CA GLY A 165 -14.83 -11.72 1.47
C GLY A 165 -15.61 -10.41 1.47
N ILE A 166 -16.93 -10.53 1.33
CA ILE A 166 -17.85 -9.39 1.39
C ILE A 166 -18.01 -9.01 2.87
N PRO A 167 -17.60 -7.80 3.30
CA PRO A 167 -17.89 -7.36 4.66
C PRO A 167 -19.41 -7.28 4.83
N ASP A 168 -19.92 -7.64 5.99
CA ASP A 168 -21.34 -7.48 6.30
C ASP A 168 -21.76 -6.01 6.17
N VAL A 169 -22.35 -5.69 5.02
CA VAL A 169 -22.83 -4.35 4.66
C VAL A 169 -24.16 -4.02 5.33
N THR A 170 -24.83 -4.98 5.98
CA THR A 170 -26.08 -4.68 6.71
C THR A 170 -25.82 -3.82 7.95
N ARG A 171 -24.61 -3.92 8.53
CA ARG A 171 -24.12 -3.08 9.64
C ARG A 171 -23.83 -1.63 9.26
N ARG A 172 -23.83 -1.31 7.96
CA ARG A 172 -23.46 -0.01 7.39
C ARG A 172 -24.47 1.12 7.64
N GLY A 173 -25.77 0.79 7.61
CA GLY A 173 -26.77 1.80 7.22
C GLY A 173 -26.46 2.42 5.86
N ASP A 174 -26.59 3.74 5.72
CA ASP A 174 -26.22 4.51 4.52
C ASP A 174 -24.80 5.14 4.57
N ALA A 175 -24.05 4.90 5.65
CA ALA A 175 -22.76 5.56 5.85
C ALA A 175 -21.70 5.08 4.84
N GLN A 176 -20.85 6.00 4.38
CA GLN A 176 -19.67 5.71 3.55
C GLN A 176 -18.40 6.15 4.28
N ARG A 177 -17.30 5.44 4.06
CA ARG A 177 -15.99 5.80 4.60
C ARG A 177 -15.27 6.77 3.69
N VAL A 178 -14.87 7.90 4.28
CA VAL A 178 -14.06 8.91 3.60
C VAL A 178 -12.61 8.57 3.84
N VAL A 179 -12.01 7.88 2.88
CA VAL A 179 -10.58 7.54 2.86
C VAL A 179 -10.03 8.05 1.53
N PRO A 180 -9.22 9.12 1.51
CA PRO A 180 -8.72 9.69 0.26
C PRO A 180 -7.77 8.77 -0.51
N HIS A 181 -7.00 7.93 0.18
CA HIS A 181 -6.00 7.07 -0.43
C HIS A 181 -6.27 5.60 -0.10
N LEU A 182 -6.76 4.86 -1.07
CA LEU A 182 -7.18 3.47 -0.89
C LEU A 182 -6.32 2.53 -1.74
N CYS A 183 -5.79 1.49 -1.12
CA CYS A 183 -5.24 0.32 -1.79
C CYS A 183 -6.01 -0.93 -1.36
N LEU A 184 -6.49 -1.71 -2.32
CA LEU A 184 -7.21 -2.96 -2.06
C LEU A 184 -6.44 -4.12 -2.66
N ASN A 185 -6.09 -5.10 -1.84
CA ASN A 185 -5.68 -6.41 -2.30
C ASN A 185 -6.93 -7.30 -2.41
N ILE A 186 -7.24 -7.72 -3.62
CA ILE A 186 -8.51 -8.33 -4.00
C ILE A 186 -8.28 -9.84 -4.09
N ALA A 187 -8.75 -10.53 -3.06
CA ALA A 187 -8.66 -11.97 -2.90
C ALA A 187 -10.04 -12.66 -2.99
N LEU A 188 -10.82 -12.38 -4.05
CA LEU A 188 -12.17 -12.95 -4.18
C LEU A 188 -12.16 -14.47 -4.27
N ASP A 189 -13.19 -15.09 -3.70
CA ASP A 189 -13.46 -16.52 -3.82
C ASP A 189 -13.61 -16.86 -5.31
N PRO A 190 -12.75 -17.76 -5.87
CA PRO A 190 -12.85 -18.17 -7.27
C PRO A 190 -14.18 -18.88 -7.59
N GLU A 191 -14.87 -19.43 -6.59
CA GLU A 191 -16.15 -20.13 -6.73
C GLU A 191 -17.36 -19.22 -6.48
N ALA A 192 -17.17 -17.90 -6.30
CA ALA A 192 -18.27 -16.97 -6.13
C ALA A 192 -19.17 -16.92 -7.38
N ASP A 193 -20.50 -16.94 -7.15
CA ASP A 193 -21.50 -16.89 -8.22
C ASP A 193 -21.43 -15.58 -9.05
N ASP A 194 -21.08 -14.46 -8.41
CA ASP A 194 -20.93 -13.14 -9.05
C ASP A 194 -19.81 -12.30 -8.41
N PRO A 195 -18.53 -12.52 -8.81
CA PRO A 195 -17.39 -11.79 -8.25
C PRO A 195 -17.44 -10.28 -8.56
N SER A 196 -18.16 -9.86 -9.61
CA SER A 196 -18.30 -8.44 -9.96
C SER A 196 -19.19 -7.71 -8.96
N ASN A 197 -20.32 -8.33 -8.59
CA ASN A 197 -21.21 -7.79 -7.57
C ASN A 197 -20.52 -7.73 -6.20
N ASP A 198 -19.72 -8.74 -5.86
CA ASP A 198 -18.97 -8.78 -4.59
C ASP A 198 -17.96 -7.65 -4.49
N PHE A 199 -17.14 -7.47 -5.53
CA PHE A 199 -16.20 -6.35 -5.60
C PHE A 199 -16.92 -4.99 -5.55
N TYR A 200 -18.03 -4.84 -6.27
CA TYR A 200 -18.83 -3.62 -6.25
C TYR A 200 -19.42 -3.35 -4.85
N ALA A 201 -19.89 -4.38 -4.14
CA ALA A 201 -20.42 -4.26 -2.78
C ALA A 201 -19.35 -3.72 -1.81
N VAL A 202 -18.10 -4.18 -1.95
CA VAL A 202 -16.99 -3.64 -1.13
C VAL A 202 -16.70 -2.19 -1.49
N MET A 203 -16.59 -1.85 -2.78
CA MET A 203 -16.30 -0.48 -3.20
C MET A 203 -17.36 0.52 -2.72
N ARG A 204 -18.62 0.08 -2.56
CA ARG A 204 -19.69 0.91 -1.97
C ARG A 204 -19.49 1.25 -0.50
N CYS A 205 -18.60 0.56 0.23
CA CYS A 205 -18.24 0.91 1.60
C CYS A 205 -17.48 2.23 1.68
N PHE A 206 -16.84 2.64 0.59
CA PHE A 206 -16.05 3.86 0.52
C PHE A 206 -16.80 4.97 -0.22
N SER A 207 -16.50 6.21 0.14
CA SER A 207 -17.00 7.37 -0.59
C SER A 207 -16.14 7.58 -1.84
N LEU A 208 -16.62 7.08 -2.98
CA LEU A 208 -15.88 7.18 -4.25
C LEU A 208 -15.55 8.64 -4.63
N ARG A 209 -16.40 9.59 -4.24
CA ARG A 209 -16.21 11.02 -4.54
C ARG A 209 -15.03 11.65 -3.79
N SER A 210 -14.63 11.08 -2.65
CA SER A 210 -13.49 11.58 -1.87
C SER A 210 -12.16 10.92 -2.21
N LEU A 211 -12.17 9.85 -3.02
CA LEU A 211 -10.94 9.15 -3.41
C LEU A 211 -10.05 10.07 -4.27
N ARG A 212 -8.82 10.26 -3.81
CA ARG A 212 -7.71 10.93 -4.53
C ARG A 212 -6.76 9.91 -5.15
N SER A 213 -6.54 8.76 -4.50
CA SER A 213 -5.84 7.63 -5.10
C SER A 213 -6.57 6.31 -4.87
N LEU A 214 -6.58 5.48 -5.91
CA LEU A 214 -7.11 4.13 -5.88
C LEU A 214 -6.09 3.16 -6.47
N CYS A 215 -5.60 2.23 -5.67
CA CYS A 215 -4.75 1.12 -6.11
C CYS A 215 -5.52 -0.19 -5.92
N LEU A 216 -5.57 -1.01 -6.96
CA LEU A 216 -6.23 -2.32 -6.95
C LEU A 216 -5.19 -3.39 -7.26
N GLU A 217 -5.09 -4.40 -6.41
CA GLU A 217 -4.14 -5.51 -6.54
C GLU A 217 -4.93 -6.81 -6.64
N ALA A 218 -5.09 -7.37 -7.83
CA ALA A 218 -5.84 -8.61 -8.08
C ALA A 218 -4.89 -9.77 -8.40
N TRP A 219 -4.25 -10.32 -7.37
CA TRP A 219 -3.23 -11.38 -7.52
C TRP A 219 -3.77 -12.80 -7.40
N SER A 220 -4.93 -12.98 -6.76
CA SER A 220 -5.36 -14.31 -6.29
C SER A 220 -6.10 -15.15 -7.33
N SER A 221 -6.78 -14.53 -8.29
CA SER A 221 -7.59 -15.24 -9.29
C SER A 221 -7.87 -14.39 -10.53
N SER A 222 -8.02 -15.05 -11.69
CA SER A 222 -8.46 -14.40 -12.93
C SER A 222 -9.89 -13.86 -12.83
N ALA A 223 -10.73 -14.50 -12.00
CA ALA A 223 -12.08 -14.03 -11.69
C ALA A 223 -12.05 -12.67 -10.99
N ALA A 224 -11.15 -12.47 -10.03
CA ALA A 224 -10.98 -11.18 -9.36
C ALA A 224 -10.54 -10.08 -10.33
N PHE A 225 -9.55 -10.36 -11.19
CA PHE A 225 -9.11 -9.40 -12.19
C PHE A 225 -10.22 -9.05 -13.19
N SER A 226 -10.97 -10.06 -13.67
CA SER A 226 -12.11 -9.85 -14.58
C SER A 226 -13.23 -9.03 -13.92
N ALA A 227 -13.53 -9.30 -12.65
CA ALA A 227 -14.52 -8.54 -11.87
C ALA A 227 -14.11 -7.07 -11.71
N VAL A 228 -12.83 -6.81 -11.45
CA VAL A 228 -12.30 -5.44 -11.45
C VAL A 228 -12.52 -4.79 -12.81
N LEU A 229 -12.01 -5.41 -13.89
CA LEU A 229 -12.12 -4.83 -15.23
C LEU A 229 -13.57 -4.57 -15.65
N GLY A 230 -14.50 -5.47 -15.34
CA GLY A 230 -15.92 -5.34 -15.66
C GLY A 230 -16.62 -4.21 -14.91
N THR A 231 -16.14 -3.83 -13.72
CA THR A 231 -16.75 -2.81 -12.86
C THR A 231 -16.06 -1.45 -12.94
N LEU A 232 -14.82 -1.39 -13.44
CA LEU A 232 -14.03 -0.16 -13.58
C LEU A 232 -14.81 1.02 -14.21
N PRO A 233 -15.56 0.85 -15.32
CA PRO A 233 -16.28 1.97 -15.92
C PRO A 233 -17.23 2.66 -14.94
N THR A 234 -18.03 1.86 -14.23
CA THR A 234 -19.03 2.36 -13.27
C THR A 234 -18.38 2.94 -12.01
N LEU A 235 -17.29 2.32 -11.54
CA LEU A 235 -16.56 2.79 -10.37
C LEU A 235 -15.91 4.15 -10.62
N LEU A 236 -15.23 4.31 -11.75
CA LEU A 236 -14.49 5.53 -12.07
C LEU A 236 -15.41 6.71 -12.40
N GLU A 237 -16.63 6.46 -12.90
CA GLU A 237 -17.66 7.51 -13.04
C GLU A 237 -18.04 8.14 -11.68
N GLY A 238 -17.96 7.38 -10.59
CA GLY A 238 -18.18 7.88 -9.23
C GLY A 238 -16.99 8.63 -8.61
N CYS A 239 -15.80 8.51 -9.20
CA CYS A 239 -14.53 8.97 -8.65
C CYS A 239 -14.15 10.38 -9.12
N LEU A 240 -14.92 11.38 -8.68
CA LEU A 240 -14.77 12.77 -9.14
C LEU A 240 -13.46 13.47 -8.73
N SER A 241 -12.78 12.97 -7.69
CA SER A 241 -11.56 13.57 -7.13
C SER A 241 -10.28 12.78 -7.42
N LEU A 242 -10.39 11.71 -8.21
CA LEU A 242 -9.30 10.75 -8.40
C LEU A 242 -8.17 11.36 -9.24
N CYS A 243 -6.99 11.41 -8.64
CA CYS A 243 -5.75 11.91 -9.27
C CYS A 243 -4.79 10.79 -9.63
N TYR A 244 -4.86 9.64 -8.94
CA TYR A 244 -3.98 8.50 -9.18
C TYR A 244 -4.77 7.19 -9.26
N PHE A 245 -4.53 6.41 -10.30
CA PHE A 245 -5.08 5.08 -10.45
C PHE A 245 -3.96 4.04 -10.65
N GLY A 246 -3.95 3.03 -9.79
CA GLY A 246 -3.05 1.89 -9.86
C GLY A 246 -3.83 0.59 -10.09
N LEU A 247 -3.39 -0.24 -11.03
CA LEU A 247 -3.90 -1.61 -11.18
C LEU A 247 -2.74 -2.60 -11.29
N ARG A 248 -2.72 -3.58 -10.38
CA ARG A 248 -1.85 -4.76 -10.46
C ARG A 248 -2.66 -6.03 -10.63
N GLY A 249 -2.14 -6.97 -11.41
CA GLY A 249 -2.74 -8.29 -11.50
C GLY A 249 -1.87 -9.33 -12.19
N ASP A 250 -2.01 -10.57 -11.72
CA ASP A 250 -1.45 -11.76 -12.39
C ASP A 250 -2.59 -12.48 -13.11
N GLU A 251 -2.75 -12.15 -14.39
CA GLU A 251 -3.66 -12.90 -15.24
C GLU A 251 -2.88 -14.04 -15.92
N GLN A 252 -3.08 -15.27 -15.43
CA GLN A 252 -2.44 -16.47 -15.98
C GLN A 252 -3.13 -16.99 -17.26
N GLN A 253 -4.29 -16.44 -17.63
CA GLN A 253 -5.03 -16.84 -18.83
C GLN A 253 -4.70 -15.96 -20.03
N LYS A 254 -4.86 -16.53 -21.24
CA LYS A 254 -4.61 -15.90 -22.55
C LYS A 254 -5.67 -14.83 -22.89
N VAL A 255 -5.86 -13.83 -22.04
CA VAL A 255 -6.68 -12.67 -22.41
C VAL A 255 -5.85 -11.77 -23.31
N ASP A 256 -6.50 -11.25 -24.35
CA ASP A 256 -5.86 -10.38 -25.32
C ASP A 256 -5.38 -9.08 -24.64
N PRO A 257 -4.06 -8.78 -24.61
CA PRO A 257 -3.56 -7.54 -24.01
C PRO A 257 -4.16 -6.28 -24.63
N TYR A 258 -4.54 -6.30 -25.92
CA TYR A 258 -5.16 -5.15 -26.57
C TYR A 258 -6.54 -4.83 -25.98
N HIS A 259 -7.31 -5.87 -25.62
CA HIS A 259 -8.60 -5.72 -24.99
C HIS A 259 -8.46 -5.16 -23.57
N ILE A 260 -7.51 -5.68 -22.78
CA ILE A 260 -7.23 -5.19 -21.42
C ILE A 260 -6.83 -3.71 -21.45
N ILE A 261 -5.87 -3.36 -22.31
CA ILE A 261 -5.41 -1.98 -22.49
C ILE A 261 -6.60 -1.08 -22.87
N SER A 262 -7.37 -1.45 -23.90
CA SER A 262 -8.50 -0.63 -24.35
C SER A 262 -9.56 -0.46 -23.26
N SER A 263 -9.86 -1.52 -22.49
CA SER A 263 -10.82 -1.47 -21.39
C SER A 263 -10.37 -0.54 -20.26
N ILE A 264 -9.11 -0.66 -19.82
CA ILE A 264 -8.54 0.18 -18.76
C ILE A 264 -8.50 1.65 -19.22
N LEU A 265 -7.96 1.93 -20.41
CA LEU A 265 -7.78 3.31 -20.89
C LEU A 265 -9.11 4.00 -21.18
N SER A 266 -10.11 3.28 -21.73
CA SER A 266 -11.45 3.84 -21.95
C SER A 266 -12.21 4.11 -20.65
N SER A 267 -11.95 3.34 -19.59
CA SER A 267 -12.55 3.56 -18.28
C SER A 267 -11.87 4.70 -17.53
N THR A 268 -10.54 4.73 -17.53
CA THR A 268 -9.73 5.74 -16.83
C THR A 268 -9.79 7.11 -17.48
N SER A 269 -9.98 7.20 -18.80
CA SER A 269 -10.15 8.48 -19.48
C SER A 269 -11.35 9.29 -19.00
N LYS A 270 -12.39 8.62 -18.48
CA LYS A 270 -13.58 9.26 -17.88
C LYS A 270 -13.26 10.02 -16.58
N ALA A 271 -12.20 9.65 -15.87
CA ALA A 271 -11.79 10.31 -14.64
C ALA A 271 -11.03 11.61 -14.95
N ARG A 272 -11.78 12.72 -15.03
CA ARG A 272 -11.27 14.01 -15.51
C ARG A 272 -10.10 14.61 -14.71
N ARG A 273 -9.96 14.27 -13.44
CA ARG A 273 -8.87 14.77 -12.57
C ARG A 273 -7.66 13.85 -12.54
N LEU A 274 -7.69 12.74 -13.28
CA LEU A 274 -6.65 11.74 -13.26
C LEU A 274 -5.35 12.30 -13.84
N LYS A 275 -4.30 12.28 -13.01
CA LYS A 275 -2.95 12.76 -13.34
C LYS A 275 -1.99 11.62 -13.62
N PHE A 276 -2.18 10.49 -12.92
CA PHE A 276 -1.27 9.36 -12.92
C PHE A 276 -2.01 8.05 -13.10
N VAL A 277 -1.51 7.21 -14.01
CA VAL A 277 -1.97 5.84 -14.21
C VAL A 277 -0.77 4.91 -14.10
N ASN A 278 -0.83 3.93 -13.21
CA ASN A 278 0.25 2.96 -12.99
C ASN A 278 -0.30 1.53 -13.15
N LEU A 279 0.17 0.82 -14.17
CA LEU A 279 -0.30 -0.51 -14.50
C LEU A 279 0.85 -1.50 -14.34
N ASP A 280 0.60 -2.56 -13.58
CA ASP A 280 1.49 -3.71 -13.45
C ASP A 280 0.65 -4.97 -13.68
N VAL A 281 0.32 -5.19 -14.95
CA VAL A 281 -0.57 -6.26 -15.38
C VAL A 281 0.22 -7.23 -16.23
N LYS A 282 0.43 -8.44 -15.71
CA LYS A 282 1.26 -9.46 -16.33
C LYS A 282 0.90 -9.77 -17.77
N ALA A 283 -0.39 -9.85 -18.09
CA ALA A 283 -0.85 -10.09 -19.47
C ALA A 283 -0.35 -9.04 -20.48
N ILE A 284 -0.07 -7.80 -20.04
CA ILE A 284 0.43 -6.72 -20.92
C ILE A 284 1.93 -6.91 -21.22
N TRP A 285 2.73 -7.28 -20.22
CA TRP A 285 4.20 -7.32 -20.33
C TRP A 285 4.80 -8.71 -20.49
N THR A 286 4.04 -9.80 -20.35
CA THR A 286 4.51 -11.20 -20.57
C THR A 286 5.18 -11.42 -21.94
N TYR A 287 4.89 -10.53 -22.89
CA TYR A 287 5.40 -10.57 -24.25
C TYR A 287 6.71 -9.81 -24.47
N SER A 288 7.35 -9.27 -23.42
CA SER A 288 8.45 -8.30 -23.47
C SER A 288 9.65 -8.69 -24.36
N ASP A 289 9.88 -9.99 -24.61
CA ASP A 289 10.93 -10.51 -25.49
C ASP A 289 10.45 -11.02 -26.87
N SER A 290 9.22 -10.70 -27.28
CA SER A 290 8.59 -11.25 -28.50
C SER A 290 8.19 -10.18 -29.51
N ALA A 291 7.94 -10.58 -30.76
CA ALA A 291 7.37 -9.69 -31.79
C ALA A 291 6.03 -9.06 -31.37
N THR A 292 5.32 -9.70 -30.43
CA THR A 292 4.07 -9.20 -29.84
C THR A 292 4.30 -7.95 -28.99
N ASP A 293 5.44 -7.79 -28.31
CA ASP A 293 5.74 -6.57 -27.53
C ASP A 293 5.82 -5.33 -28.43
N ILE A 294 6.43 -5.44 -29.62
CA ILE A 294 6.46 -4.34 -30.60
C ILE A 294 5.03 -3.91 -30.97
N LEU A 295 4.13 -4.88 -31.19
CA LEU A 295 2.74 -4.60 -31.55
C LEU A 295 1.93 -4.02 -30.37
N VAL A 296 2.15 -4.50 -29.15
CA VAL A 296 1.55 -3.94 -27.92
C VAL A 296 2.01 -2.50 -27.70
N ARG A 297 3.30 -2.21 -27.86
CA ARG A 297 3.85 -0.85 -27.78
C ARG A 297 3.30 0.08 -28.86
N ALA A 298 3.20 -0.39 -30.10
CA ALA A 298 2.59 0.38 -31.18
C ALA A 298 1.11 0.68 -30.89
N HIS A 299 0.38 -0.29 -30.33
CA HIS A 299 -0.99 -0.10 -29.90
C HIS A 299 -1.12 0.92 -28.78
N LEU A 300 -0.29 0.83 -27.73
CA LEU A 300 -0.25 1.80 -26.63
C LEU A 300 0.04 3.23 -27.13
N THR A 301 1.01 3.37 -28.03
CA THR A 301 1.37 4.65 -28.66
C THR A 301 0.19 5.30 -29.38
N ARG A 302 -0.67 4.47 -29.99
CA ARG A 302 -1.87 4.95 -30.70
C ARG A 302 -3.04 5.22 -29.76
N VAL A 303 -3.29 4.33 -28.79
CA VAL A 303 -4.53 4.35 -28.00
C VAL A 303 -4.47 5.33 -26.83
N ILE A 304 -3.31 5.57 -26.21
CA ILE A 304 -3.23 6.53 -25.10
C ILE A 304 -3.62 7.95 -25.56
N PRO A 305 -3.00 8.55 -26.61
CA PRO A 305 -3.38 9.90 -27.03
C PRO A 305 -4.84 9.99 -27.44
N ALA A 306 -5.37 8.96 -28.10
CA ALA A 306 -6.77 8.91 -28.49
C ALA A 306 -7.73 8.82 -27.28
N SER A 307 -7.39 8.02 -26.27
CA SER A 307 -8.23 7.81 -25.09
C SER A 307 -8.24 9.04 -24.18
N PHE A 308 -7.13 9.76 -24.09
CA PHE A 308 -6.96 10.92 -23.21
C PHE A 308 -6.90 12.25 -23.96
N ALA A 309 -7.41 12.30 -25.19
CA ALA A 309 -7.48 13.52 -25.99
C ALA A 309 -8.20 14.65 -25.24
N ASP A 310 -9.29 14.31 -24.54
CA ASP A 310 -10.11 15.26 -23.78
C ASP A 310 -9.70 15.37 -22.29
N ASN A 311 -8.62 14.70 -21.88
CA ASN A 311 -8.14 14.69 -20.50
C ASN A 311 -6.73 15.31 -20.41
N GLU A 312 -6.71 16.64 -20.36
CA GLU A 312 -5.49 17.46 -20.29
C GLU A 312 -4.70 17.24 -18.98
N ASN A 313 -5.35 16.69 -17.94
CA ASN A 313 -4.73 16.51 -16.63
C ASN A 313 -3.82 15.29 -16.55
N LEU A 314 -3.93 14.33 -17.49
CA LEU A 314 -3.07 13.15 -17.48
C LEU A 314 -1.62 13.56 -17.79
N HIS A 315 -0.74 13.40 -16.79
CA HIS A 315 0.68 13.71 -16.88
C HIS A 315 1.52 12.48 -17.21
N VAL A 316 1.29 11.37 -16.50
CA VAL A 316 2.10 10.16 -16.64
C VAL A 316 1.21 8.92 -16.66
N LEU A 317 1.43 8.07 -17.66
CA LEU A 317 0.97 6.70 -17.65
C LEU A 317 2.18 5.78 -17.67
N GLN A 318 2.25 4.86 -16.72
CA GLN A 318 3.31 3.87 -16.63
C GLN A 318 2.74 2.46 -16.71
N ILE A 319 3.45 1.61 -17.46
CA ILE A 319 3.24 0.16 -17.50
C ILE A 319 4.56 -0.47 -17.07
N ALA A 320 4.57 -1.08 -15.88
CA ALA A 320 5.74 -1.70 -15.30
C ALA A 320 5.81 -3.20 -15.66
N ASP A 321 7.00 -3.67 -16.07
CA ASP A 321 7.40 -5.08 -16.02
C ASP A 321 8.28 -5.27 -14.76
N PRO A 322 7.88 -6.10 -13.79
CA PRO A 322 8.66 -6.38 -12.59
C PRO A 322 9.91 -7.20 -12.93
N GLY A 323 10.95 -6.55 -13.43
CA GLY A 323 12.29 -7.15 -13.56
C GLY A 323 13.19 -6.61 -14.68
N THR A 324 12.68 -5.78 -15.59
CA THR A 324 13.43 -5.40 -16.80
C THR A 324 13.31 -3.91 -17.15
N ALA A 325 12.10 -3.41 -17.35
CA ALA A 325 11.84 -2.07 -17.84
C ALA A 325 10.39 -1.63 -17.59
N ALA A 326 10.18 -0.38 -17.23
CA ALA A 326 8.84 0.22 -17.29
C ALA A 326 8.70 1.06 -18.56
N TYR A 327 7.54 0.98 -19.22
CA TYR A 327 7.17 1.91 -20.27
C TYR A 327 6.47 3.09 -19.65
N SER A 328 6.95 4.30 -19.92
CA SER A 328 6.30 5.52 -19.47
C SER A 328 5.90 6.36 -20.67
N TRP A 329 4.62 6.70 -20.72
CA TRP A 329 4.07 7.78 -21.51
C TRP A 329 4.02 9.03 -20.63
N LYS A 330 4.56 10.14 -21.13
CA LYS A 330 4.48 11.43 -20.45
C LYS A 330 3.94 12.49 -21.40
N ARG A 331 3.00 13.29 -20.90
CA ARG A 331 2.56 14.52 -21.57
C ARG A 331 3.65 15.57 -21.37
N GLN A 332 4.44 15.87 -22.41
CA GLN A 332 5.40 16.98 -22.36
C GLN A 332 4.73 18.25 -22.86
N GLN A 333 4.62 19.27 -22.01
CA GLN A 333 4.39 20.62 -22.48
C GLN A 333 5.72 21.17 -23.01
N SER A 334 5.86 21.26 -24.33
CA SER A 334 7.04 21.91 -24.92
C SER A 334 6.73 23.38 -25.15
N VAL A 335 7.56 24.25 -24.56
CA VAL A 335 7.59 25.68 -24.88
C VAL A 335 8.82 25.89 -25.78
N ARG A 336 8.62 25.77 -27.10
CA ARG A 336 9.65 26.19 -28.07
C ARG A 336 9.03 27.18 -29.04
N GLY A 337 9.50 28.42 -28.98
CA GLY A 337 9.18 29.44 -29.97
C GLY A 337 7.80 30.11 -29.85
N GLY A 338 7.18 30.12 -28.67
CA GLY A 338 5.90 30.80 -28.43
C GLY A 338 4.66 29.99 -28.80
N GLU A 339 4.82 28.83 -29.43
CA GLU A 339 3.77 27.83 -29.58
C GLU A 339 3.93 26.77 -28.49
N VAL A 340 2.85 26.52 -27.73
CA VAL A 340 2.78 25.39 -26.79
C VAL A 340 2.41 24.17 -27.62
N GLY A 341 3.43 23.37 -27.96
CA GLY A 341 3.23 22.08 -28.61
C GLY A 341 3.27 20.95 -27.58
N GLU A 342 2.29 20.05 -27.61
CA GLU A 342 2.33 18.83 -26.81
C GLU A 342 3.22 17.79 -27.50
N ALA A 343 4.34 17.45 -26.88
CA ALA A 343 5.15 16.32 -27.31
C ALA A 343 4.75 15.09 -26.49
N VAL A 344 4.44 14.01 -27.19
CA VAL A 344 4.13 12.71 -26.60
C VAL A 344 5.37 11.83 -26.71
N ALA A 345 5.94 11.42 -25.58
CA ALA A 345 7.11 10.54 -25.56
C ALA A 345 6.80 9.24 -24.80
N PHE A 346 7.02 8.11 -25.48
CA PHE A 346 7.21 6.81 -24.84
C PHE A 346 8.70 6.61 -24.58
N ALA A 347 9.07 6.40 -23.32
CA ALA A 347 10.43 6.08 -22.94
C ALA A 347 10.46 4.82 -22.09
N THR A 348 11.49 4.01 -22.31
CA THR A 348 11.87 2.94 -21.40
C THR A 348 12.49 3.59 -20.16
N VAL A 349 11.95 3.26 -18.98
CA VAL A 349 12.42 3.76 -17.69
C VAL A 349 13.13 2.62 -16.96
N HIS A 350 14.40 2.85 -16.61
CA HIS A 350 15.18 1.93 -15.78
C HIS A 350 15.23 2.44 -14.33
N ASP A 351 14.53 1.71 -13.47
CA ASP A 351 14.73 1.43 -12.03
C ASP A 351 14.84 2.53 -10.95
N THR A 352 14.54 3.81 -11.20
CA THR A 352 14.42 4.80 -10.08
C THR A 352 13.41 5.95 -10.25
N SER A 353 12.78 6.10 -11.42
CA SER A 353 11.84 7.22 -11.68
C SER A 353 10.41 6.78 -11.98
N GLY A 354 10.07 5.56 -11.56
CA GLY A 354 8.73 5.00 -11.75
C GLY A 354 7.69 5.60 -10.80
N LEU A 355 6.42 5.53 -11.19
CA LEU A 355 5.29 5.86 -10.33
C LEU A 355 5.28 4.95 -9.10
N PRO A 356 5.08 5.52 -7.89
CA PRO A 356 5.17 4.77 -6.65
C PRO A 356 3.94 3.89 -6.42
N TRP A 357 4.10 2.83 -5.64
CA TRP A 357 2.99 1.97 -5.18
C TRP A 357 2.68 2.11 -3.69
N SER A 358 3.61 2.68 -2.93
CA SER A 358 3.38 3.07 -1.54
C SER A 358 2.33 4.19 -1.49
N LEU A 359 1.29 4.02 -0.68
CA LEU A 359 0.26 5.06 -0.49
C LEU A 359 0.84 6.39 0.01
N SER A 360 1.91 6.33 0.80
CA SER A 360 2.65 7.50 1.29
C SER A 360 3.24 8.31 0.15
N ASP A 361 3.97 7.63 -0.73
CA ASP A 361 4.67 8.26 -1.85
C ASP A 361 3.67 8.74 -2.90
N ILE A 362 2.56 8.01 -3.08
CA ILE A 362 1.43 8.44 -3.93
C ILE A 362 0.80 9.72 -3.39
N ALA A 363 0.52 9.80 -2.07
CA ALA A 363 -0.07 10.99 -1.48
C ALA A 363 0.84 12.22 -1.68
N VAL A 364 2.14 12.07 -1.40
CA VAL A 364 3.16 13.11 -1.62
C VAL A 364 3.22 13.51 -3.10
N LEU A 365 3.19 12.54 -4.02
CA LEU A 365 3.19 12.79 -5.46
C LEU A 365 1.97 13.61 -5.91
N ILE A 366 0.78 13.27 -5.44
CA ILE A 366 -0.45 13.98 -5.81
C ILE A 366 -0.42 15.41 -5.25
N ASP A 367 -0.02 15.58 -3.99
CA ASP A 367 0.04 16.88 -3.34
C ASP A 367 1.03 17.84 -4.01
N ALA A 368 2.16 17.33 -4.47
CA ALA A 368 3.15 18.12 -5.22
C ALA A 368 2.62 18.66 -6.57
N TYR A 369 1.55 18.09 -7.11
CA TYR A 369 0.92 18.52 -8.38
C TYR A 369 -0.37 19.33 -8.16
N ASP A 370 -0.86 19.47 -6.93
CA ASP A 370 -2.02 20.31 -6.60
C ASP A 370 -1.63 21.75 -6.19
N THR A 371 -0.33 22.04 -6.06
CA THR A 371 0.26 23.38 -5.94
C THR A 371 0.70 23.94 -7.28
#